data_AF-A0AAD4EJR8-F1
#
_entry.id   AF-A0AAD4EJR8-F1
#
_cell.length_a   1.000
_cell.length_b   1.000
_cell.length_c   1.000
_cell.angle_alpha   90.00
_cell.angle_beta   90.00
_cell.angle_gamma   90.00
#
_symmetry.space_group_name_H-M   'P 1'
#
loop_
_entity.id
_entity.type
_entity.pdbx_description
1 polymer ?
#
loop_
_entity_poly.entity_id
_entity_poly.type
_entity_poly.pdbx_seq_one_letter_code
_entity_poly.pdbx_strand_id
1 'polypeptide(L)'
;MNNTNVESKGIMFKIKPNTIPATAIQRPELFPICSGGFNDIWKCFMSTQSENRPVAIKAVRVPQHADREPQVVRTFGQRISHEAYVWIQLSHESILPFEGVTEGFGPLPALVTPWMENGSLNDYLRREVNLSREKKLTMVREVAAGLRYLHDKDIVHGDLTGTNILVSGDGTLHIGDFSLSTILAESDHNSYHVGNVRWMAPEVITMDDIKPTKACDIYSYGCIMMQVFSGRQPYHNIRNSIAVMGAKMRGIEPFSQLTGVDEDIQEVSQRCWLREIRQRPLVADIADFFWLRTDIKETTKKFLSNLAVNIIPQTVLTKCSHYADDFSHPSSTLECKWLQESGITEVAVKTMSDNVDSQSDLDKIHSRIRREIYVMERLRRETILPLYGITTGFGVLPSFVYPWMAGGSLHDYLKRDNSNLNARRKLDILVQVADGIKYLHKQDIAHGNLTGDVIFLDASGRVRIAEFSHSVILAEANSRIFSEQL
;
A
#
# COMPACT_ATOMS: atom_id res chain seq x y z
N MET A 1 19.38 -3.73 -44.26
CA MET A 1 18.34 -3.20 -45.16
C MET A 1 17.97 -1.80 -44.67
N ASN A 2 17.83 -0.86 -45.61
CA ASN A 2 17.99 0.59 -45.48
C ASN A 2 17.28 1.28 -44.28
N ASN A 3 18.08 1.88 -43.39
CA ASN A 3 17.65 2.92 -42.45
C ASN A 3 17.46 4.24 -43.22
N THR A 4 16.25 4.53 -43.66
CA THR A 4 15.90 5.84 -44.21
C THR A 4 15.63 6.81 -43.06
N ASN A 5 16.64 7.63 -42.75
CA ASN A 5 16.51 8.83 -41.93
C ASN A 5 15.48 9.77 -42.59
N VAL A 6 14.48 10.22 -41.83
CA VAL A 6 13.51 11.23 -42.30
C VAL A 6 13.50 12.38 -41.32
N GLU A 7 13.83 13.56 -41.82
CA GLU A 7 13.90 14.82 -41.07
C GLU A 7 12.48 15.37 -40.79
N SER A 8 12.14 15.58 -39.52
CA SER A 8 11.12 16.54 -39.12
C SER A 8 11.85 17.73 -38.49
N LYS A 9 11.96 18.86 -39.21
CA LYS A 9 12.57 20.11 -38.72
C LYS A 9 13.95 19.95 -38.03
N GLY A 10 14.81 19.08 -38.57
CA GLY A 10 16.21 18.97 -38.13
C GLY A 10 16.46 18.29 -36.77
N ILE A 11 15.44 17.63 -36.17
CA ILE A 11 15.63 16.78 -34.98
C ILE A 11 15.79 15.33 -35.42
N MET A 12 16.87 14.69 -34.98
CA MET A 12 17.17 13.28 -35.24
C MET A 12 16.65 12.42 -34.10
N PHE A 13 15.59 11.65 -34.35
CA PHE A 13 15.11 10.63 -33.41
C PHE A 13 15.89 9.33 -33.58
N LYS A 14 16.41 8.76 -32.48
CA LYS A 14 17.07 7.44 -32.47
C LYS A 14 16.11 6.32 -32.94
N ILE A 15 14.87 6.34 -32.47
CA ILE A 15 13.77 5.49 -32.93
C ILE A 15 12.66 6.43 -33.39
N LYS A 16 12.14 6.21 -34.60
CA LYS A 16 11.12 7.09 -35.19
C LYS A 16 9.79 6.96 -34.43
N PRO A 17 9.29 8.02 -33.77
CA PRO A 17 7.96 8.00 -33.16
C PRO A 17 6.86 7.97 -34.23
N ASN A 18 5.68 7.48 -33.85
CA ASN A 18 4.47 7.70 -34.64
C ASN A 18 4.24 9.22 -34.82
N THR A 19 3.85 9.64 -36.02
CA THR A 19 3.62 11.06 -36.33
C THR A 19 2.12 11.30 -36.49
N ILE A 20 1.55 12.08 -35.58
CA ILE A 20 0.14 12.43 -35.57
C ILE A 20 -0.04 13.75 -36.34
N PRO A 21 -0.79 13.76 -37.46
CA PRO A 21 -1.01 14.97 -38.22
C PRO A 21 -1.63 16.07 -37.36
N ALA A 22 -1.11 17.30 -37.44
CA ALA A 22 -1.67 18.44 -36.70
C ALA A 22 -3.16 18.69 -37.06
N THR A 23 -3.57 18.33 -38.28
CA THR A 23 -4.97 18.40 -38.74
C THR A 23 -5.90 17.42 -38.03
N ALA A 24 -5.36 16.36 -37.42
CA ALA A 24 -6.13 15.42 -36.60
C ALA A 24 -6.30 15.90 -35.15
N ILE A 25 -5.63 16.99 -34.75
CA ILE A 25 -5.66 17.53 -33.40
C ILE A 25 -6.55 18.77 -33.37
N GLN A 26 -7.61 18.72 -32.58
CA GLN A 26 -8.47 19.84 -32.27
C GLN A 26 -8.01 20.46 -30.94
N ARG A 27 -7.59 21.72 -30.98
CA ARG A 27 -7.18 22.50 -29.79
C ARG A 27 -8.31 23.47 -29.41
N PRO A 28 -9.17 23.13 -28.44
CA PRO A 28 -10.33 23.95 -28.10
C PRO A 28 -9.94 25.20 -27.30
N GLU A 29 -8.91 25.09 -26.45
CA GLU A 29 -8.50 26.16 -25.55
C GLU A 29 -7.44 27.07 -26.18
N LEU A 30 -7.48 28.36 -25.84
CA LEU A 30 -6.50 29.36 -26.28
C LEU A 30 -5.18 29.28 -25.51
N PHE A 31 -5.21 28.72 -24.30
CA PHE A 31 -4.08 28.68 -23.37
C PHE A 31 -3.83 27.23 -22.90
N PRO A 32 -2.58 26.88 -22.54
CA PRO A 32 -2.28 25.57 -21.96
C PRO A 32 -2.98 25.39 -20.61
N ILE A 33 -3.33 24.15 -20.29
CA ILE A 33 -3.96 23.80 -19.01
C ILE A 33 -2.96 23.94 -17.86
N CYS A 34 -1.69 23.58 -18.13
CA CYS A 34 -0.62 23.71 -17.18
C CYS A 34 0.67 24.13 -17.88
N SER A 35 1.48 24.92 -17.17
CA SER A 35 2.78 25.38 -17.61
C SER A 35 3.79 25.06 -16.52
N GLY A 36 4.68 24.09 -16.78
CA GLY A 36 5.80 23.73 -15.91
C GLY A 36 7.02 24.62 -16.14
N GLY A 37 8.23 24.14 -15.81
CA GLY A 37 9.47 24.90 -16.02
C GLY A 37 9.67 25.32 -17.48
N PHE A 38 9.78 24.35 -18.39
CA PHE A 38 9.98 24.59 -19.82
C PHE A 38 8.88 23.98 -20.70
N ASN A 39 7.85 23.38 -20.12
CA ASN A 39 6.83 22.64 -20.86
C ASN A 39 5.44 23.24 -20.66
N ASP A 40 4.67 23.29 -21.73
CA ASP A 40 3.24 23.56 -21.72
C ASP A 40 2.47 22.26 -21.99
N ILE A 41 1.45 22.00 -21.17
CA ILE A 41 0.55 20.86 -21.31
C ILE A 41 -0.80 21.36 -21.83
N TRP A 42 -1.17 20.88 -23.00
CA TRP A 42 -2.44 21.20 -23.66
C TRP A 42 -3.38 20.01 -23.57
N LYS A 43 -4.66 20.28 -23.25
CA LYS A 43 -5.73 19.32 -23.48
C LYS A 43 -6.27 19.54 -24.89
N CYS A 44 -6.25 18.50 -25.71
CA CYS A 44 -6.74 18.53 -27.08
C CYS A 44 -7.63 17.31 -27.34
N PHE A 45 -8.30 17.30 -28.49
CA PHE A 45 -9.07 16.15 -28.95
C PHE A 45 -8.48 15.63 -30.26
N MET A 46 -8.13 14.35 -30.28
CA MET A 46 -7.64 13.70 -31.50
C MET A 46 -8.78 12.99 -32.21
N SER A 47 -8.99 13.31 -33.48
CA SER A 47 -9.95 12.63 -34.35
C SER A 47 -9.42 11.26 -34.75
N THR A 48 -10.17 10.20 -34.39
CA THR A 48 -9.95 8.83 -34.85
C THR A 48 -11.01 8.44 -35.88
N GLN A 49 -10.93 7.23 -36.45
CA GLN A 49 -11.92 6.75 -37.42
C GLN A 49 -13.35 6.62 -36.84
N SER A 50 -13.47 6.51 -35.51
CA SER A 50 -14.73 6.24 -34.80
C SER A 50 -15.17 7.36 -33.85
N GLU A 51 -14.24 8.13 -33.27
CA GLU A 51 -14.57 9.16 -32.28
C GLU A 51 -13.45 10.21 -32.09
N ASN A 52 -13.81 11.33 -31.46
CA ASN A 52 -12.84 12.29 -30.93
C ASN A 52 -12.48 11.91 -29.50
N ARG A 53 -11.23 11.54 -29.26
CA ARG A 53 -10.74 11.18 -27.92
C ARG A 53 -9.83 12.24 -27.32
N PRO A 54 -9.91 12.50 -26.01
CA PRO A 54 -9.06 13.51 -25.38
C PRO A 54 -7.60 13.03 -25.31
N VAL A 55 -6.67 13.93 -25.62
CA VAL A 55 -5.22 13.72 -25.57
C VAL A 55 -4.54 14.86 -24.82
N ALA A 56 -3.41 14.56 -24.19
CA ALA A 56 -2.50 15.56 -23.66
C ALA A 56 -1.36 15.80 -24.66
N ILE A 57 -1.02 17.07 -24.89
CA ILE A 57 0.09 17.46 -25.75
C ILE A 57 1.09 18.25 -24.91
N LYS A 58 2.28 17.67 -24.73
CA LYS A 58 3.41 18.28 -24.01
C LYS A 58 4.33 18.96 -25.02
N ALA A 59 4.33 20.30 -24.99
CA ALA A 59 5.12 21.13 -25.89
C ALA A 59 6.24 21.84 -25.12
N VAL A 60 7.47 21.76 -25.64
CA VAL A 60 8.61 22.49 -25.09
C VAL A 60 8.54 23.96 -25.51
N ARG A 61 8.51 24.87 -24.53
CA ARG A 61 8.60 26.31 -24.77
C ARG A 61 10.02 26.70 -25.11
N VAL A 62 10.20 27.25 -26.30
CA VAL A 62 11.43 27.90 -26.73
C VAL A 62 11.20 29.42 -26.68
N PRO A 63 11.99 30.20 -25.92
CA PRO A 63 11.87 31.65 -25.88
C PRO A 63 11.97 32.28 -27.27
N GLN A 64 11.17 33.30 -27.57
CA GLN A 64 11.13 34.00 -28.88
C GLN A 64 12.45 34.66 -29.32
N HIS A 65 13.42 34.82 -28.43
CA HIS A 65 14.75 35.31 -28.81
C HIS A 65 15.72 34.17 -29.17
N ALA A 66 15.39 32.94 -28.75
CA ALA A 66 16.24 31.75 -28.88
C ALA A 66 15.76 30.77 -29.98
N ASP A 67 14.56 30.96 -30.51
CA ASP A 67 14.03 30.21 -31.67
C ASP A 67 14.82 30.48 -32.96
N ARG A 68 15.50 31.64 -33.04
CA ARG A 68 16.41 32.04 -34.12
C ARG A 68 17.84 31.53 -33.95
N GLU A 69 18.17 30.92 -32.80
CA GLU A 69 19.49 30.35 -32.54
C GLU A 69 19.47 28.83 -32.80
N PRO A 70 20.09 28.34 -33.89
CA PRO A 70 20.01 26.93 -34.27
C PRO A 70 20.55 25.98 -33.19
N GLN A 71 21.52 26.44 -32.39
CA GLN A 71 22.13 25.64 -31.33
C GLN A 71 21.19 25.41 -30.15
N VAL A 72 20.38 26.41 -29.80
CA VAL A 72 19.41 26.30 -28.70
C VAL A 72 18.27 25.36 -29.10
N VAL A 73 17.73 25.55 -30.31
CA VAL A 73 16.70 24.67 -30.89
C VAL A 73 17.17 23.22 -30.98
N ARG A 74 18.44 22.99 -31.38
CA ARG A 74 19.07 21.65 -31.39
C ARG A 74 19.14 21.04 -29.99
N THR A 75 19.54 21.81 -28.98
CA THR A 75 19.68 21.33 -27.60
C THR A 75 18.32 20.92 -27.01
N PHE A 76 17.27 21.74 -27.20
CA PHE A 76 15.92 21.38 -26.79
C PHE A 76 15.35 20.20 -27.60
N GLY A 77 15.66 20.13 -28.89
CA GLY A 77 15.29 19.00 -29.74
C GLY A 77 15.92 17.67 -29.32
N GLN A 78 17.17 17.69 -28.87
CA GLN A 78 17.86 16.51 -28.31
C GLN A 78 17.15 15.99 -27.06
N ARG A 79 16.63 16.88 -26.19
CA ARG A 79 15.85 16.47 -25.00
C ARG A 79 14.56 15.75 -25.38
N ILE A 80 13.81 16.29 -26.35
CA ILE A 80 12.58 15.67 -26.87
C ILE A 80 12.90 14.30 -27.49
N SER A 81 13.98 14.23 -28.27
CA SER A 81 14.40 12.96 -28.88
C SER A 81 14.81 11.93 -27.82
N HIS A 82 15.47 12.34 -26.74
CA HIS A 82 15.87 11.44 -25.66
C HIS A 82 14.66 10.92 -24.89
N GLU A 83 13.75 11.82 -24.49
CA GLU A 83 12.50 11.46 -23.80
C GLU A 83 11.67 10.49 -24.65
N ALA A 84 11.46 10.80 -25.93
CA ALA A 84 10.74 9.90 -26.85
C ALA A 84 11.46 8.56 -27.04
N TYR A 85 12.80 8.55 -27.11
CA TYR A 85 13.59 7.33 -27.28
C TYR A 85 13.41 6.35 -26.12
N VAL A 86 13.45 6.84 -24.88
CA VAL A 86 13.17 6.01 -23.69
C VAL A 86 11.72 5.51 -23.74
N TRP A 87 10.78 6.43 -23.99
CA TRP A 87 9.35 6.17 -23.83
C TRP A 87 8.76 5.20 -24.87
N ILE A 88 9.21 5.24 -26.12
CA ILE A 88 8.76 4.30 -27.19
C ILE A 88 9.00 2.84 -26.80
N GLN A 89 10.00 2.56 -25.95
CA GLN A 89 10.39 1.21 -25.56
C GLN A 89 9.58 0.66 -24.37
N LEU A 90 8.66 1.46 -23.84
CA LEU A 90 7.88 1.16 -22.64
C LEU A 90 6.45 0.76 -23.02
N SER A 91 6.00 -0.36 -22.46
CA SER A 91 4.64 -0.88 -22.59
C SER A 91 4.30 -1.67 -21.34
N HIS A 92 3.54 -1.03 -20.45
CA HIS A 92 3.07 -1.58 -19.18
C HIS A 92 1.86 -0.79 -18.70
N GLU A 93 0.91 -1.43 -18.02
CA GLU A 93 -0.35 -0.82 -17.57
C GLU A 93 -0.13 0.43 -16.69
N SER A 94 0.81 0.35 -15.76
CA SER A 94 1.14 1.49 -14.87
C SER A 94 2.17 2.47 -15.43
N ILE A 95 2.44 2.45 -16.74
CA ILE A 95 3.27 3.43 -17.44
C ILE A 95 2.38 4.21 -18.41
N LEU A 96 2.49 5.54 -18.39
CA LEU A 96 1.70 6.41 -19.26
C LEU A 96 1.96 6.04 -20.73
N PRO A 97 0.93 5.74 -21.55
CA PRO A 97 1.14 5.40 -22.95
C PRO A 97 1.70 6.57 -23.76
N PHE A 98 2.65 6.28 -24.64
CA PHE A 98 3.16 7.24 -25.61
C PHE A 98 2.56 6.99 -26.99
N GLU A 99 1.91 7.99 -27.56
CA GLU A 99 1.18 7.84 -28.82
C GLU A 99 1.95 8.34 -30.03
N GLY A 100 2.95 9.19 -29.81
CA GLY A 100 3.77 9.76 -30.84
C GLY A 100 4.02 11.26 -30.66
N VAL A 101 4.31 11.91 -31.78
CA VAL A 101 4.62 13.34 -31.84
C VAL A 101 3.70 14.07 -32.80
N THR A 102 3.45 15.35 -32.55
CA THR A 102 2.70 16.23 -33.45
C THR A 102 3.36 17.60 -33.58
N GLU A 103 3.00 18.35 -34.62
CA GLU A 103 3.49 19.71 -34.84
C GLU A 103 2.42 20.77 -34.51
N GLY A 104 2.76 22.05 -34.57
CA GLY A 104 1.79 23.16 -34.43
C GLY A 104 1.65 23.73 -33.02
N PHE A 105 2.47 23.26 -32.07
CA PHE A 105 2.52 23.73 -30.69
C PHE A 105 3.79 24.51 -30.35
N GLY A 106 4.57 24.90 -31.35
CA GLY A 106 5.83 25.62 -31.19
C GLY A 106 6.81 25.32 -32.34
N PRO A 107 8.09 25.73 -32.20
CA PRO A 107 9.12 25.46 -33.19
C PRO A 107 9.57 23.99 -33.20
N LEU A 108 9.31 23.24 -32.13
CA LEU A 108 9.68 21.83 -31.97
C LEU A 108 8.45 20.90 -31.99
N PRO A 109 8.61 19.62 -32.35
CA PRO A 109 7.55 18.62 -32.18
C PRO A 109 7.12 18.51 -30.72
N ALA A 110 5.82 18.32 -30.49
CA ALA A 110 5.24 18.09 -29.18
C ALA A 110 4.94 16.60 -28.98
N LEU A 111 5.04 16.12 -27.74
CA LEU A 111 4.77 14.73 -27.35
C LEU A 111 3.28 14.54 -27.09
N VAL A 112 2.71 13.41 -27.53
CA VAL A 112 1.28 13.11 -27.42
C VAL A 112 1.03 11.88 -26.55
N THR A 113 0.11 11.99 -25.61
CA THR A 113 -0.36 10.90 -24.73
C THR A 113 -1.88 10.92 -24.60
N PRO A 114 -2.51 9.86 -24.07
CA PRO A 114 -3.89 9.96 -23.59
C PRO A 114 -4.02 11.07 -22.55
N TRP A 115 -5.18 11.74 -22.52
CA TRP A 115 -5.51 12.65 -21.43
C TRP A 115 -5.93 11.84 -20.19
N MET A 116 -5.34 12.13 -19.04
CA MET A 116 -5.67 11.48 -17.78
C MET A 116 -6.71 12.31 -17.02
N GLU A 117 -7.96 11.82 -16.96
CA GLU A 117 -9.13 12.59 -16.50
C GLU A 117 -9.01 13.07 -15.06
N ASN A 118 -8.36 12.28 -14.21
CA ASN A 118 -8.25 12.55 -12.80
C ASN A 118 -7.01 13.41 -12.43
N GLY A 119 -6.21 13.80 -13.43
CA GLY A 119 -5.05 14.69 -13.28
C GLY A 119 -3.84 13.97 -12.67
N SER A 120 -2.97 14.74 -12.01
CA SER A 120 -1.83 14.16 -11.28
C SER A 120 -2.27 13.53 -9.95
N LEU A 121 -1.45 12.65 -9.38
CA LEU A 121 -1.67 12.08 -8.04
C LEU A 121 -1.83 13.19 -6.99
N ASN A 122 -1.07 14.27 -7.10
CA ASN A 122 -1.22 15.45 -6.24
C ASN A 122 -2.59 16.12 -6.35
N ASP A 123 -3.17 16.18 -7.55
CA ASP A 123 -4.51 16.73 -7.76
C ASP A 123 -5.58 15.78 -7.23
N TYR A 124 -5.41 14.50 -7.54
CA TYR A 124 -6.33 13.43 -7.15
C TYR A 124 -6.46 13.33 -5.62
N LEU A 125 -5.34 13.25 -4.89
CA LEU A 125 -5.35 13.14 -3.42
C LEU A 125 -5.83 14.41 -2.72
N ARG A 126 -5.71 15.59 -3.36
CA ARG A 126 -6.26 16.84 -2.82
C ARG A 126 -7.78 16.88 -2.92
N ARG A 127 -8.35 16.26 -3.95
CA ARG A 127 -9.80 16.20 -4.18
C ARG A 127 -10.46 15.06 -3.41
N GLU A 128 -9.87 13.87 -3.45
CA GLU A 128 -10.41 12.65 -2.85
C GLU A 128 -9.90 12.45 -1.42
N VAL A 129 -10.68 12.92 -0.44
CA VAL A 129 -10.28 12.89 0.97
C VAL A 129 -10.53 11.56 1.70
N ASN A 130 -11.38 10.68 1.15
CA ASN A 130 -11.86 9.46 1.80
C ASN A 130 -11.59 8.19 0.99
N LEU A 131 -10.35 7.99 0.53
CA LEU A 131 -9.96 6.74 -0.13
C LEU A 131 -9.91 5.59 0.88
N SER A 132 -10.54 4.46 0.53
CA SER A 132 -10.45 3.24 1.32
C SER A 132 -9.00 2.75 1.38
N ARG A 133 -8.65 2.04 2.47
CA ARG A 133 -7.34 1.39 2.60
C ARG A 133 -7.02 0.50 1.42
N GLU A 134 -8.03 -0.20 0.88
CA GLU A 134 -7.90 -1.06 -0.28
C GLU A 134 -7.49 -0.28 -1.53
N LYS A 135 -8.19 0.83 -1.83
CA LYS A 135 -7.81 1.65 -2.99
C LYS A 135 -6.40 2.23 -2.83
N LYS A 136 -6.02 2.65 -1.62
CA LYS A 136 -4.64 3.11 -1.32
C LYS A 136 -3.59 2.02 -1.58
N LEU A 137 -3.85 0.79 -1.16
CA LEU A 137 -2.98 -0.37 -1.43
C LEU A 137 -2.86 -0.65 -2.94
N THR A 138 -3.98 -0.60 -3.68
CA THR A 138 -3.97 -0.76 -5.14
C THR A 138 -3.12 0.32 -5.82
N MET A 139 -3.29 1.58 -5.43
CA MET A 139 -2.52 2.71 -5.99
C MET A 139 -1.01 2.54 -5.79
N VAL A 140 -0.56 2.18 -4.58
CA VAL A 140 0.88 1.99 -4.34
C VAL A 140 1.43 0.76 -5.08
N ARG A 141 0.61 -0.27 -5.30
CA ARG A 141 0.96 -1.45 -6.09
C ARG A 141 1.14 -1.14 -7.57
N GLU A 142 0.23 -0.38 -8.17
CA GLU A 142 0.33 0.07 -9.56
C GLU A 142 1.64 0.82 -9.78
N VAL A 143 1.96 1.78 -8.92
CA VAL A 143 3.23 2.53 -9.00
C VAL A 143 4.44 1.61 -8.79
N ALA A 144 4.40 0.66 -7.86
CA ALA A 144 5.48 -0.32 -7.68
C ALA A 144 5.67 -1.21 -8.91
N ALA A 145 4.58 -1.65 -9.53
CA ALA A 145 4.62 -2.49 -10.72
C ALA A 145 5.24 -1.74 -11.91
N GLY A 146 4.81 -0.49 -12.15
CA GLY A 146 5.40 0.38 -13.16
C GLY A 146 6.88 0.65 -12.90
N LEU A 147 7.26 0.94 -11.65
CA LEU A 147 8.66 1.20 -11.31
C LEU A 147 9.53 -0.05 -11.43
N ARG A 148 9.03 -1.23 -11.03
CA ARG A 148 9.69 -2.53 -11.24
C ARG A 148 9.95 -2.77 -12.71
N TYR A 149 8.94 -2.56 -13.56
CA TYR A 149 9.09 -2.67 -15.00
C TYR A 149 10.22 -1.79 -15.57
N LEU A 150 10.35 -0.55 -15.11
CA LEU A 150 11.45 0.33 -15.50
C LEU A 150 12.81 -0.21 -15.02
N HIS A 151 12.89 -0.61 -13.75
CA HIS A 151 14.12 -1.10 -13.16
C HIS A 151 14.59 -2.42 -13.78
N ASP A 152 13.67 -3.31 -14.16
CA ASP A 152 13.97 -4.57 -14.86
C ASP A 152 14.54 -4.33 -16.27
N LYS A 153 14.23 -3.17 -16.86
CA LYS A 153 14.78 -2.69 -18.14
C LYS A 153 16.03 -1.82 -17.98
N ASP A 154 16.59 -1.74 -16.78
CA ASP A 154 17.73 -0.86 -16.45
C ASP A 154 17.49 0.63 -16.75
N ILE A 155 16.23 1.05 -16.61
CA ILE A 155 15.80 2.45 -16.73
C ILE A 155 15.59 3.02 -15.32
N VAL A 156 16.29 4.11 -15.01
CA VAL A 156 16.05 4.92 -13.82
C VAL A 156 15.11 6.05 -14.21
N HIS A 157 14.02 6.24 -13.44
CA HIS A 157 13.07 7.32 -13.70
C HIS A 157 13.69 8.69 -13.41
N GLY A 158 14.31 8.85 -12.23
CA GLY A 158 15.09 10.02 -11.83
C GLY A 158 14.27 11.20 -11.29
N ASP A 159 13.01 11.34 -11.68
CA ASP A 159 12.08 12.37 -11.18
C ASP A 159 10.72 11.79 -10.74
N LEU A 160 10.73 10.68 -10.00
CA LEU A 160 9.47 10.05 -9.57
C LEU A 160 8.77 10.92 -8.51
N THR A 161 7.62 11.49 -8.85
CA THR A 161 6.93 12.49 -8.01
C THR A 161 5.42 12.38 -8.14
N GLY A 162 4.67 12.97 -7.18
CA GLY A 162 3.22 12.99 -7.25
C GLY A 162 2.63 13.84 -8.39
N THR A 163 3.44 14.68 -9.06
CA THR A 163 3.04 15.38 -10.29
C THR A 163 3.22 14.53 -11.53
N ASN A 164 4.20 13.62 -11.51
CA ASN A 164 4.58 12.79 -12.65
C ASN A 164 3.86 11.43 -12.64
N ILE A 165 3.07 11.14 -11.61
CA ILE A 165 2.12 10.03 -11.59
C ILE A 165 0.74 10.59 -11.94
N LEU A 166 0.18 10.15 -13.06
CA LEU A 166 -1.13 10.55 -13.54
C LEU A 166 -2.19 9.50 -13.22
N VAL A 167 -3.44 9.95 -13.12
CA VAL A 167 -4.59 9.09 -12.75
C VAL A 167 -5.61 9.10 -13.89
N SER A 168 -5.89 7.94 -14.46
CA SER A 168 -6.91 7.75 -15.50
C SER A 168 -8.33 7.86 -14.93
N GLY A 169 -9.35 7.93 -15.79
CA GLY A 169 -10.75 8.07 -15.40
C GLY A 169 -11.30 6.97 -14.49
N ASP A 170 -10.81 5.74 -14.62
CA ASP A 170 -11.11 4.59 -13.74
C ASP A 170 -10.31 4.60 -12.42
N GLY A 171 -9.39 5.56 -12.27
CA GLY A 171 -8.58 5.74 -11.07
C GLY A 171 -7.28 4.92 -11.06
N THR A 172 -6.82 4.41 -12.20
CA THR A 172 -5.56 3.66 -12.35
C THR A 172 -4.36 4.62 -12.48
N LEU A 173 -3.25 4.31 -11.80
CA LEU A 173 -2.06 5.17 -11.75
C LEU A 173 -1.07 4.82 -12.86
N HIS A 174 -0.56 5.86 -13.52
CA HIS A 174 0.38 5.78 -14.62
C HIS A 174 1.60 6.66 -14.34
N ILE A 175 2.80 6.07 -14.32
CA ILE A 175 4.06 6.82 -14.24
C ILE A 175 4.32 7.48 -15.60
N GLY A 176 4.56 8.78 -15.60
CA GLY A 176 4.88 9.57 -16.79
C GLY A 176 6.03 10.55 -16.54
N ASP A 177 6.31 11.39 -17.54
CA ASP A 177 7.43 12.33 -17.58
C ASP A 177 8.83 11.67 -17.48
N PHE A 178 9.28 11.14 -18.63
CA PHE A 178 10.59 10.47 -18.77
C PHE A 178 11.72 11.43 -19.14
N SER A 179 11.53 12.74 -18.92
CA SER A 179 12.50 13.76 -19.35
C SER A 179 13.87 13.65 -18.66
N LEU A 180 13.89 13.15 -17.42
CA LEU A 180 15.13 12.87 -16.66
C LEU A 180 15.49 11.38 -16.62
N SER A 181 14.75 10.55 -17.35
CA SER A 181 14.98 9.11 -17.33
C SER A 181 16.24 8.72 -18.07
N THR A 182 16.94 7.75 -17.51
CA THR A 182 18.32 7.43 -17.86
C THR A 182 18.44 5.92 -18.05
N ILE A 183 18.86 5.50 -19.24
CA ILE A 183 19.26 4.11 -19.51
C ILE A 183 20.69 3.97 -18.99
N LEU A 184 20.90 3.06 -18.02
CA LEU A 184 22.17 2.92 -17.29
C LEU A 184 23.38 2.61 -18.19
N ALA A 185 23.15 2.08 -19.40
CA ALA A 185 24.18 1.73 -20.36
C ALA A 185 24.58 2.87 -21.35
N GLU A 186 23.83 3.99 -21.44
CA GLU A 186 23.92 4.89 -22.62
C GLU A 186 24.18 6.39 -22.36
N SER A 187 24.36 6.88 -21.12
CA SER A 187 24.09 8.30 -20.83
C SER A 187 25.16 9.05 -20.04
N ASP A 188 25.55 10.24 -20.55
CA ASP A 188 26.42 11.27 -19.95
C ASP A 188 25.69 12.63 -19.83
N HIS A 189 24.42 12.65 -19.45
CA HIS A 189 23.62 13.88 -19.42
C HIS A 189 23.13 14.22 -18.01
N ASN A 190 23.59 15.37 -17.49
CA ASN A 190 23.17 15.96 -16.22
C ASN A 190 22.24 17.15 -16.49
N SER A 191 20.97 17.05 -16.10
CA SER A 191 20.14 18.24 -15.92
C SER A 191 19.09 18.00 -14.84
N TYR A 192 19.32 18.55 -13.64
CA TYR A 192 18.35 18.52 -12.56
C TYR A 192 17.38 19.70 -12.66
N HIS A 193 16.12 19.47 -12.29
CA HIS A 193 15.15 20.54 -12.05
C HIS A 193 14.86 20.66 -10.56
N VAL A 194 15.05 21.87 -10.03
CA VAL A 194 14.87 22.24 -8.61
C VAL A 194 13.39 22.17 -8.16
N GLY A 195 12.46 21.85 -9.07
CA GLY A 195 11.01 21.90 -8.84
C GLY A 195 10.47 20.87 -7.84
N ASN A 196 11.08 19.70 -7.70
CA ASN A 196 10.48 18.54 -7.03
C ASN A 196 11.26 18.04 -5.79
N VAL A 197 11.93 18.94 -5.09
CA VAL A 197 12.88 18.59 -4.01
C VAL A 197 12.29 17.74 -2.87
N ARG A 198 10.96 17.73 -2.67
CA ARG A 198 10.30 17.00 -1.58
C ARG A 198 10.44 15.49 -1.71
N TRP A 199 10.28 14.95 -2.92
CA TRP A 199 10.43 13.52 -3.21
C TRP A 199 11.88 13.13 -3.48
N MET A 200 12.71 14.08 -3.92
CA MET A 200 14.10 13.86 -4.27
C MET A 200 14.95 13.30 -3.11
N ALA A 201 15.72 12.26 -3.39
CA ALA A 201 16.63 11.64 -2.42
C ALA A 201 17.76 12.61 -2.01
N PRO A 202 18.24 12.57 -0.76
CA PRO A 202 19.25 13.51 -0.25
C PRO A 202 20.56 13.48 -1.04
N GLU A 203 21.01 12.32 -1.50
CA GLU A 203 22.24 12.18 -2.28
C GLU A 203 22.19 12.88 -3.65
N VAL A 204 20.99 13.02 -4.22
CA VAL A 204 20.76 13.73 -5.50
C VAL A 204 20.84 15.25 -5.31
N ILE A 205 20.53 15.74 -4.10
CA ILE A 205 20.58 17.18 -3.77
C ILE A 205 22.03 17.65 -3.57
N THR A 206 22.89 16.78 -3.02
CA THR A 206 24.23 17.16 -2.57
C THR A 206 25.30 17.14 -3.63
N MET A 207 25.09 16.45 -4.75
CA MET A 207 26.18 16.07 -5.65
C MET A 207 25.85 16.52 -7.06
N ASP A 208 26.57 17.53 -7.54
CA ASP A 208 26.38 18.15 -8.86
C ASP A 208 26.59 17.16 -10.04
N ASP A 209 27.21 15.99 -9.79
CA ASP A 209 27.67 15.05 -10.82
C ASP A 209 27.21 13.58 -10.67
N ILE A 210 26.36 13.24 -9.69
CA ILE A 210 25.87 11.86 -9.58
C ILE A 210 24.72 11.63 -10.56
N LYS A 211 24.83 10.62 -11.42
CA LYS A 211 23.72 10.13 -12.27
C LYS A 211 22.60 9.56 -11.38
N PRO A 212 21.31 9.77 -11.71
CA PRO A 212 20.22 9.14 -10.97
C PRO A 212 20.41 7.62 -10.90
N THR A 213 20.04 7.03 -9.77
CA THR A 213 20.18 5.58 -9.53
C THR A 213 18.82 4.95 -9.23
N LYS A 214 18.70 3.63 -9.42
CA LYS A 214 17.50 2.90 -9.00
C LYS A 214 17.15 3.19 -7.53
N ALA A 215 18.16 3.34 -6.67
CA ALA A 215 17.97 3.62 -5.25
C ALA A 215 17.41 5.03 -4.94
N CYS A 216 17.63 6.03 -5.79
CA CYS A 216 16.96 7.33 -5.62
C CYS A 216 15.49 7.25 -5.99
N ASP A 217 15.12 6.45 -7.00
CA ASP A 217 13.71 6.16 -7.29
C ASP A 217 13.04 5.44 -6.12
N ILE A 218 13.73 4.53 -5.42
CA ILE A 218 13.19 3.85 -4.22
C ILE A 218 12.85 4.86 -3.12
N TYR A 219 13.74 5.83 -2.87
CA TYR A 219 13.46 6.90 -1.91
C TYR A 219 12.20 7.70 -2.29
N SER A 220 12.13 8.10 -3.56
CA SER A 220 10.98 8.82 -4.11
C SER A 220 9.69 7.99 -4.00
N TYR A 221 9.77 6.70 -4.29
CA TYR A 221 8.65 5.77 -4.16
C TYR A 221 8.16 5.64 -2.71
N GLY A 222 9.06 5.55 -1.73
CA GLY A 222 8.68 5.58 -0.31
C GLY A 222 7.93 6.86 0.06
N CYS A 223 8.31 7.99 -0.53
CA CYS A 223 7.58 9.25 -0.37
C CYS A 223 6.17 9.19 -0.99
N ILE A 224 6.01 8.58 -2.17
CA ILE A 224 4.71 8.36 -2.82
C ILE A 224 3.83 7.44 -1.98
N MET A 225 4.37 6.36 -1.44
CA MET A 225 3.64 5.42 -0.60
C MET A 225 2.98 6.15 0.58
N MET A 226 3.78 6.88 1.36
CA MET A 226 3.25 7.64 2.50
C MET A 226 2.36 8.80 2.07
N GLN A 227 2.60 9.40 0.91
CA GLN A 227 1.71 10.40 0.37
C GLN A 227 0.31 9.84 0.06
N VAL A 228 0.21 8.65 -0.53
CA VAL A 228 -1.08 7.98 -0.79
C VAL A 228 -1.81 7.65 0.53
N PHE A 229 -1.09 7.11 1.51
CA PHE A 229 -1.70 6.72 2.78
C PHE A 229 -2.15 7.90 3.64
N SER A 230 -1.36 8.97 3.65
CA SER A 230 -1.60 10.18 4.45
C SER A 230 -2.47 11.25 3.77
N GLY A 231 -2.54 11.24 2.44
CA GLY A 231 -3.07 12.35 1.64
C GLY A 231 -2.24 13.63 1.72
N ARG A 232 -1.03 13.57 2.31
CA ARG A 232 -0.13 14.73 2.50
C ARG A 232 1.11 14.58 1.61
N GLN A 233 1.60 15.70 1.09
CA GLN A 233 2.90 15.71 0.41
C GLN A 233 4.06 15.47 1.40
N PRO A 234 5.23 15.00 0.94
CA PRO A 234 6.40 14.89 1.79
C PRO A 234 6.83 16.26 2.35
N TYR A 235 7.22 16.30 3.61
CA TYR A 235 7.54 17.53 4.36
C TYR A 235 6.37 18.54 4.37
N HIS A 236 5.12 18.08 4.44
CA HIS A 236 3.92 18.95 4.37
C HIS A 236 3.90 20.10 5.40
N ASN A 237 4.61 19.95 6.52
CA ASN A 237 4.75 20.96 7.57
C ASN A 237 5.76 22.06 7.22
N ILE A 238 6.63 21.86 6.22
CA ILE A 238 7.63 22.83 5.78
C ILE A 238 7.17 23.46 4.46
N ARG A 239 6.94 24.78 4.44
CA ARG A 239 6.48 25.49 3.23
C ARG A 239 7.58 25.72 2.20
N ASN A 240 8.76 26.12 2.64
CA ASN A 240 9.86 26.57 1.77
C ASN A 240 10.73 25.37 1.30
N SER A 241 10.95 25.26 -0.01
CA SER A 241 11.78 24.19 -0.62
C SER A 241 13.24 24.17 -0.15
N ILE A 242 13.85 25.33 0.13
CA ILE A 242 15.21 25.43 0.69
C ILE A 242 15.22 24.88 2.12
N ALA A 243 14.18 25.17 2.91
CA ALA A 243 14.05 24.61 4.26
C ALA A 243 13.83 23.09 4.22
N VAL A 244 13.15 22.56 3.18
CA VAL A 244 13.04 21.11 2.94
C VAL A 244 14.42 20.49 2.64
N MET A 245 15.23 21.12 1.78
CA MET A 245 16.62 20.67 1.57
C MET A 245 17.41 20.65 2.88
N GLY A 246 17.35 21.73 3.65
CA GLY A 246 18.03 21.79 4.95
C GLY A 246 17.55 20.73 5.95
N ALA A 247 16.26 20.38 5.94
CA ALA A 247 15.71 19.30 6.76
C ALA A 247 16.25 17.93 6.33
N LYS A 248 16.26 17.64 5.03
CA LYS A 248 16.85 16.41 4.46
C LYS A 248 18.32 16.25 4.84
N MET A 249 19.09 17.32 4.72
CA MET A 249 20.52 17.32 5.07
C MET A 249 20.79 17.06 6.55
N ARG A 250 19.84 17.39 7.43
CA ARG A 250 19.89 17.06 8.86
C ARG A 250 19.36 15.65 9.19
N GLY A 251 18.95 14.86 8.19
CA GLY A 251 18.39 13.53 8.39
C GLY A 251 16.94 13.54 8.88
N ILE A 252 16.20 14.63 8.69
CA ILE A 252 14.77 14.66 9.00
C ILE A 252 14.01 13.90 7.92
N GLU A 253 13.28 12.86 8.31
CA GLU A 253 12.46 12.05 7.42
C GLU A 253 11.25 12.82 6.85
N PRO A 254 10.70 12.42 5.69
CA PRO A 254 9.68 13.20 5.01
C PRO A 254 8.33 13.31 5.74
N PHE A 255 8.02 12.40 6.67
CA PHE A 255 6.74 12.33 7.38
C PHE A 255 6.88 12.19 8.90
N SER A 256 7.96 12.74 9.48
CA SER A 256 8.33 12.52 10.90
C SER A 256 7.30 12.93 11.96
N GLN A 257 6.21 13.62 11.61
CA GLN A 257 5.14 14.08 12.52
C GLN A 257 3.78 13.44 12.21
N LEU A 258 3.72 12.51 11.26
CA LEU A 258 2.46 11.91 10.85
C LEU A 258 2.11 10.72 11.73
N THR A 259 0.86 10.64 12.19
CA THR A 259 0.30 9.52 12.96
C THR A 259 -0.91 8.93 12.26
N GLY A 260 -1.29 7.69 12.61
CA GLY A 260 -2.50 7.05 12.10
C GLY A 260 -2.36 6.41 10.71
N VAL A 261 -1.12 6.13 10.26
CA VAL A 261 -0.84 5.24 9.13
C VAL A 261 -0.54 3.84 9.68
N ASP A 262 -0.84 2.80 8.91
CA ASP A 262 -0.54 1.43 9.29
C ASP A 262 0.96 1.25 9.54
N GLU A 263 1.30 0.55 10.62
CA GLU A 263 2.69 0.35 11.06
C GLU A 263 3.54 -0.36 10.00
N ASP A 264 2.97 -1.35 9.31
CA ASP A 264 3.66 -2.10 8.26
C ASP A 264 3.99 -1.24 7.03
N ILE A 265 3.09 -0.31 6.67
CA ILE A 265 3.32 0.66 5.59
C ILE A 265 4.39 1.68 5.99
N GLN A 266 4.36 2.13 7.24
CA GLN A 266 5.35 3.05 7.78
C GLN A 266 6.74 2.42 7.77
N GLU A 267 6.86 1.16 8.21
CA GLU A 267 8.13 0.43 8.25
C GLU A 267 8.76 0.28 6.86
N VAL A 268 7.98 -0.16 5.86
CA VAL A 268 8.47 -0.27 4.47
C VAL A 268 8.91 1.08 3.93
N SER A 269 8.15 2.14 4.20
CA SER A 269 8.46 3.50 3.75
C SER A 269 9.76 4.02 4.37
N GLN A 270 9.97 3.78 5.66
CA GLN A 270 11.20 4.16 6.36
C GLN A 270 12.43 3.42 5.81
N ARG A 271 12.31 2.13 5.47
CA ARG A 271 13.38 1.39 4.79
C ARG A 271 13.75 2.01 3.43
N CYS A 272 12.79 2.58 2.71
CA CYS A 272 13.04 3.29 1.46
C CYS A 272 13.84 4.60 1.66
N TRP A 273 13.81 5.19 2.85
CA TRP A 273 14.48 6.47 3.16
C TRP A 273 15.81 6.33 3.90
N LEU A 274 16.32 5.09 4.05
CA LEU A 274 17.60 4.85 4.69
C LEU A 274 18.71 5.70 4.05
N ARG A 275 19.56 6.25 4.92
CA ARG A 275 20.70 7.07 4.52
C ARG A 275 21.74 6.26 3.75
N GLU A 276 21.96 5.01 4.16
CA GLU A 276 22.79 4.08 3.43
C GLU A 276 22.03 3.59 2.19
N ILE A 277 22.43 4.09 1.02
CA ILE A 277 21.73 3.88 -0.26
C ILE A 277 21.59 2.38 -0.57
N ARG A 278 22.63 1.59 -0.26
CA ARG A 278 22.67 0.14 -0.53
C ARG A 278 21.74 -0.68 0.37
N GLN A 279 21.26 -0.11 1.48
CA GLN A 279 20.33 -0.78 2.39
C GLN A 279 18.87 -0.52 2.02
N ARG A 280 18.60 0.39 1.08
CA ARG A 280 17.25 0.57 0.56
C ARG A 280 16.80 -0.70 -0.17
N PRO A 281 15.55 -1.15 0.02
CA PRO A 281 15.05 -2.38 -0.60
C PRO A 281 14.98 -2.24 -2.13
N LEU A 282 14.96 -3.37 -2.84
CA LEU A 282 14.65 -3.37 -4.26
C LEU A 282 13.15 -3.15 -4.45
N VAL A 283 12.76 -2.55 -5.58
CA VAL A 283 11.34 -2.39 -5.92
C VAL A 283 10.62 -3.74 -6.06
N ALA A 284 11.34 -4.80 -6.43
CA ALA A 284 10.81 -6.17 -6.44
C ALA A 284 10.36 -6.61 -5.04
N ASP A 285 11.21 -6.46 -4.02
CA ASP A 285 10.90 -6.83 -2.64
C ASP A 285 9.66 -6.06 -2.11
N ILE A 286 9.57 -4.77 -2.46
CA ILE A 286 8.43 -3.92 -2.12
C ILE A 286 7.16 -4.39 -2.83
N ALA A 287 7.24 -4.67 -4.14
CA ALA A 287 6.09 -5.13 -4.90
C ALA A 287 5.56 -6.44 -4.32
N ASP A 288 6.45 -7.39 -4.03
CA ASP A 288 6.11 -8.70 -3.49
C ASP A 288 5.45 -8.58 -2.10
N PHE A 289 5.94 -7.67 -1.25
CA PHE A 289 5.30 -7.34 0.04
C PHE A 289 3.83 -6.93 -0.11
N PHE A 290 3.48 -6.17 -1.15
CA PHE A 290 2.11 -5.73 -1.39
C PHE A 290 1.25 -6.77 -2.12
N TRP A 291 1.84 -7.53 -3.04
CA TRP A 291 1.18 -8.64 -3.73
C TRP A 291 0.74 -9.68 -2.71
N LEU A 292 1.65 -10.11 -1.83
CA LEU A 292 1.37 -11.09 -0.78
C LEU A 292 0.19 -10.65 0.10
N ARG A 293 0.12 -9.38 0.52
CA ARG A 293 -1.00 -8.86 1.33
C ARG A 293 -2.35 -8.87 0.60
N THR A 294 -2.34 -8.72 -0.72
CA THR A 294 -3.56 -8.78 -1.52
C THR A 294 -4.01 -10.22 -1.69
N ASP A 295 -3.08 -11.11 -2.06
CA ASP A 295 -3.35 -12.53 -2.22
C ASP A 295 -3.83 -13.16 -0.93
N ILE A 296 -3.23 -12.80 0.21
CA ILE A 296 -3.70 -13.22 1.54
C ILE A 296 -5.17 -12.81 1.73
N LYS A 297 -5.51 -11.54 1.49
CA LYS A 297 -6.89 -11.06 1.68
C LYS A 297 -7.89 -11.79 0.78
N GLU A 298 -7.59 -11.98 -0.50
CA GLU A 298 -8.46 -12.70 -1.43
C GLU A 298 -8.63 -14.16 -1.03
N THR A 299 -7.51 -14.82 -0.70
CA THR A 299 -7.51 -16.21 -0.24
C THR A 299 -8.29 -16.36 1.06
N THR A 300 -8.10 -15.44 2.02
CA THR A 300 -8.85 -15.40 3.27
C THR A 300 -10.33 -15.13 3.04
N LYS A 301 -10.70 -14.21 2.14
CA LYS A 301 -12.11 -13.95 1.79
C LYS A 301 -12.78 -15.20 1.23
N LYS A 302 -12.10 -15.90 0.32
CA LYS A 302 -12.57 -17.18 -0.25
C LYS A 302 -12.62 -18.30 0.81
N PHE A 303 -11.67 -18.31 1.74
CA PHE A 303 -11.67 -19.24 2.86
C PHE A 303 -12.88 -19.01 3.79
N LEU A 304 -13.14 -17.75 4.18
CA LEU A 304 -14.26 -17.38 5.04
C LEU A 304 -15.61 -17.67 4.38
N SER A 305 -15.76 -17.46 3.08
CA SER A 305 -17.02 -17.78 2.37
C SER A 305 -17.36 -19.27 2.37
N ASN A 306 -16.38 -20.14 2.65
CA ASN A 306 -16.56 -21.59 2.74
C ASN A 306 -16.78 -22.08 4.20
N LEU A 307 -16.79 -21.17 5.17
CA LEU A 307 -17.01 -21.49 6.58
C LEU A 307 -18.45 -21.18 6.98
N ALA A 308 -19.06 -22.08 7.74
CA ALA A 308 -20.41 -21.90 8.31
C ALA A 308 -20.40 -21.01 9.56
N VAL A 309 -19.74 -19.85 9.50
CA VAL A 309 -19.54 -18.94 10.63
C VAL A 309 -20.28 -17.63 10.43
N ASN A 310 -20.77 -17.05 11.53
CA ASN A 310 -21.36 -15.71 11.50
C ASN A 310 -20.30 -14.65 11.15
N ILE A 311 -20.45 -13.97 10.02
CA ILE A 311 -19.58 -12.86 9.61
C ILE A 311 -20.20 -11.54 10.07
N ILE A 312 -19.52 -10.87 11.00
CA ILE A 312 -19.94 -9.59 11.58
C ILE A 312 -19.27 -8.46 10.79
N PRO A 313 -20.03 -7.58 10.11
CA PRO A 313 -19.45 -6.45 9.39
C PRO A 313 -18.67 -5.53 10.34
N GLN A 314 -17.45 -5.12 9.97
CA GLN A 314 -16.66 -4.20 10.80
C GLN A 314 -17.34 -2.83 10.97
N THR A 315 -18.23 -2.45 10.04
CA THR A 315 -19.02 -1.21 10.11
C THR A 315 -19.97 -1.13 11.31
N VAL A 316 -20.40 -2.28 11.86
CA VAL A 316 -21.26 -2.31 13.06
C VAL A 316 -20.46 -2.40 14.36
N LEU A 317 -19.13 -2.47 14.28
CA LEU A 317 -18.20 -2.47 15.41
C LEU A 317 -17.60 -1.08 15.56
N THR A 318 -18.00 -0.37 16.61
CA THR A 318 -17.67 1.04 16.83
C THR A 318 -16.92 1.27 18.13
N LYS A 319 -16.30 2.45 18.29
CA LYS A 319 -15.54 2.84 19.49
C LYS A 319 -14.49 1.78 19.91
N CYS A 320 -13.80 1.22 18.92
CA CYS A 320 -12.78 0.22 19.16
C CYS A 320 -11.51 0.84 19.73
N SER A 321 -11.05 0.38 20.90
CA SER A 321 -9.80 0.80 21.53
C SER A 321 -9.00 -0.41 22.02
N HIS A 322 -7.67 -0.32 21.97
CA HIS A 322 -6.82 -1.37 22.52
C HIS A 322 -7.07 -1.53 24.02
N TYR A 323 -7.11 -2.78 24.46
CA TYR A 323 -7.11 -3.10 25.88
C TYR A 323 -5.82 -2.59 26.52
N ALA A 324 -5.96 -1.75 27.55
CA ALA A 324 -4.85 -1.23 28.32
C ALA A 324 -4.34 -2.30 29.29
N ASP A 325 -3.37 -3.10 28.84
CA ASP A 325 -2.51 -3.84 29.77
C ASP A 325 -1.30 -2.98 30.13
N ASP A 326 -1.01 -2.88 31.42
CA ASP A 326 -0.01 -1.97 32.02
C ASP A 326 1.45 -2.22 31.57
N PHE A 327 1.74 -3.16 30.66
CA PHE A 327 3.12 -3.47 30.25
C PHE A 327 3.32 -3.80 28.76
N SER A 328 4.01 -2.87 28.09
CA SER A 328 4.97 -3.00 26.97
C SER A 328 4.61 -3.66 25.62
N HIS A 329 3.40 -4.18 25.37
CA HIS A 329 2.96 -4.46 23.99
C HIS A 329 1.46 -4.14 23.83
N PRO A 330 1.01 -3.58 22.69
CA PRO A 330 -0.40 -3.40 22.44
C PRO A 330 -1.08 -4.77 22.46
N SER A 331 -2.06 -4.94 23.36
CA SER A 331 -2.88 -6.15 23.39
C SER A 331 -3.49 -6.37 22.00
N SER A 332 -3.40 -7.61 21.50
CA SER A 332 -4.05 -8.03 20.25
C SER A 332 -5.60 -8.08 20.39
N THR A 333 -6.14 -7.54 21.47
CA THR A 333 -7.57 -7.49 21.74
C THR A 333 -8.03 -6.04 21.80
N LEU A 334 -9.04 -5.73 20.99
CA LEU A 334 -9.74 -4.46 20.99
C LEU A 334 -11.05 -4.59 21.77
N GLU A 335 -11.33 -3.65 22.65
CA GLU A 335 -12.67 -3.45 23.21
C GLU A 335 -13.49 -2.65 22.21
N CYS A 336 -14.63 -3.18 21.77
CA CYS A 336 -15.51 -2.54 20.80
C CYS A 336 -16.98 -2.56 21.26
N LYS A 337 -17.78 -1.65 20.71
CA LYS A 337 -19.25 -1.65 20.84
C LYS A 337 -19.90 -2.15 19.55
N TRP A 338 -20.61 -3.27 19.65
CA TRP A 338 -21.36 -3.87 18.55
C TRP A 338 -22.79 -3.31 18.51
N LEU A 339 -23.10 -2.59 17.43
CA LEU A 339 -24.44 -2.06 17.15
C LEU A 339 -25.33 -3.15 16.53
N GLN A 340 -26.37 -3.53 17.25
CA GLN A 340 -27.39 -4.50 16.81
C GLN A 340 -28.77 -3.84 16.83
N GLU A 341 -29.75 -4.44 16.15
CA GLU A 341 -31.16 -3.98 16.20
C GLU A 341 -31.71 -3.98 17.63
N SER A 342 -31.29 -4.94 18.45
CA SER A 342 -31.69 -5.10 19.85
C SER A 342 -30.97 -4.17 20.83
N GLY A 343 -29.98 -3.38 20.37
CA GLY A 343 -29.20 -2.47 21.20
C GLY A 343 -27.69 -2.60 20.99
N ILE A 344 -26.93 -2.08 21.96
CA ILE A 344 -25.47 -2.05 21.90
C ILE A 344 -24.91 -3.12 22.83
N THR A 345 -24.06 -4.00 22.30
CA THR A 345 -23.37 -5.04 23.08
C THR A 345 -21.86 -4.76 23.13
N GLU A 346 -21.25 -4.89 24.30
CA GLU A 346 -19.79 -4.81 24.44
C GLU A 346 -19.14 -6.13 24.03
N VAL A 347 -18.13 -6.03 23.16
CA VAL A 347 -17.45 -7.18 22.58
C VAL A 347 -15.94 -6.99 22.59
N ALA A 348 -15.23 -8.11 22.71
CA ALA A 348 -13.80 -8.20 22.48
C ALA A 348 -13.55 -8.63 21.02
N VAL A 349 -12.76 -7.84 20.28
CA VAL A 349 -12.28 -8.20 18.94
C VAL A 349 -10.82 -8.60 19.06
N LYS A 350 -10.54 -9.90 18.93
CA LYS A 350 -9.18 -10.43 18.97
C LYS A 350 -8.59 -10.44 17.56
N THR A 351 -7.62 -9.57 17.32
CA THR A 351 -6.84 -9.52 16.08
C THR A 351 -5.76 -10.59 16.10
N MET A 352 -5.45 -11.13 14.92
CA MET A 352 -4.32 -12.03 14.75
C MET A 352 -3.09 -11.21 14.33
N SER A 353 -2.01 -11.33 15.10
CA SER A 353 -0.70 -10.78 14.78
C SER A 353 0.23 -11.93 14.39
N ASP A 354 0.02 -12.51 13.20
CA ASP A 354 0.97 -13.45 12.63
C ASP A 354 1.66 -12.78 11.43
N ASN A 355 3.00 -12.80 11.41
CA ASN A 355 3.78 -12.42 10.23
C ASN A 355 3.49 -13.44 9.14
N VAL A 356 2.75 -13.03 8.11
CA VAL A 356 2.45 -13.88 6.96
C VAL A 356 3.41 -13.51 5.85
N ASP A 357 4.54 -14.22 5.82
CA ASP A 357 5.58 -14.04 4.80
C ASP A 357 5.48 -15.09 3.68
N SER A 358 4.64 -16.11 3.86
CA SER A 358 4.46 -17.18 2.89
C SER A 358 3.03 -17.75 2.86
N GLN A 359 2.68 -18.41 1.76
CA GLN A 359 1.43 -19.16 1.63
C GLN A 359 1.32 -20.29 2.69
N SER A 360 2.45 -20.91 3.05
CA SER A 360 2.48 -21.96 4.08
C SER A 360 2.05 -21.42 5.45
N ASP A 361 2.45 -20.19 5.78
CA ASP A 361 2.06 -19.56 7.04
C ASP A 361 0.58 -19.21 7.03
N LEU A 362 0.06 -18.73 5.89
CA LEU A 362 -1.38 -18.52 5.71
C LEU A 362 -2.20 -19.80 5.89
N ASP A 363 -1.73 -20.93 5.33
CA ASP A 363 -2.43 -22.22 5.47
C ASP A 363 -2.46 -22.71 6.93
N LYS A 364 -1.38 -22.51 7.69
CA LYS A 364 -1.36 -22.79 9.14
C LYS A 364 -2.37 -21.94 9.89
N ILE A 365 -2.48 -20.65 9.55
CA ILE A 365 -3.44 -19.72 10.15
C ILE A 365 -4.87 -20.13 9.81
N HIS A 366 -5.18 -20.42 8.54
CA HIS A 366 -6.48 -20.93 8.14
C HIS A 366 -6.85 -22.24 8.86
N SER A 367 -5.89 -23.13 9.09
CA SER A 367 -6.08 -24.35 9.87
C SER A 367 -6.47 -24.05 11.33
N ARG A 368 -5.80 -23.08 11.98
CA ARG A 368 -6.13 -22.61 13.33
C ARG A 368 -7.54 -22.01 13.38
N ILE A 369 -7.88 -21.14 12.42
CA ILE A 369 -9.21 -20.51 12.36
C ILE A 369 -10.29 -21.58 12.20
N ARG A 370 -10.12 -22.49 11.24
CA ARG A 370 -11.09 -23.58 10.99
C ARG A 370 -11.29 -24.42 12.25
N ARG A 371 -10.20 -24.73 12.96
CA ARG A 371 -10.27 -25.53 14.19
C ARG A 371 -11.02 -24.81 15.29
N GLU A 372 -10.73 -23.54 15.51
CA GLU A 372 -11.40 -22.75 16.54
C GLU A 372 -12.91 -22.65 16.28
N ILE A 373 -13.32 -22.34 15.04
CA ILE A 373 -14.74 -22.36 14.65
C ILE A 373 -15.36 -23.74 14.87
N TYR A 374 -14.70 -24.79 14.38
CA TYR A 374 -15.19 -26.16 14.47
C TYR A 374 -15.44 -26.60 15.92
N VAL A 375 -14.51 -26.26 16.82
CA VAL A 375 -14.62 -26.54 18.25
C VAL A 375 -15.74 -25.69 18.87
N MET A 376 -15.75 -24.38 18.62
CA MET A 376 -16.71 -23.46 19.23
C MET A 376 -18.16 -23.71 18.80
N GLU A 377 -18.41 -24.24 17.61
CA GLU A 377 -19.75 -24.67 17.19
C GLU A 377 -20.32 -25.83 18.02
N ARG A 378 -19.44 -26.68 18.54
CA ARG A 378 -19.80 -27.91 19.29
C ARG A 378 -19.87 -27.69 20.80
N LEU A 379 -19.17 -26.68 21.30
CA LEU A 379 -19.12 -26.40 22.73
C LEU A 379 -20.23 -25.42 23.13
N ARG A 380 -21.16 -25.89 23.95
CA ARG A 380 -22.21 -25.04 24.56
C ARG A 380 -22.26 -25.29 26.05
N ARG A 381 -21.54 -24.47 26.81
CA ARG A 381 -21.53 -24.53 28.27
C ARG A 381 -21.22 -23.17 28.88
N GLU A 382 -21.76 -22.92 30.07
CA GLU A 382 -21.51 -21.68 30.82
C GLU A 382 -20.03 -21.45 31.14
N THR A 383 -19.22 -22.50 31.30
CA THR A 383 -17.78 -22.38 31.59
C THR A 383 -16.91 -22.18 30.35
N ILE A 384 -17.49 -22.16 29.15
CA ILE A 384 -16.77 -21.92 27.88
C ILE A 384 -17.18 -20.54 27.34
N LEU A 385 -16.21 -19.79 26.82
CA LEU A 385 -16.47 -18.50 26.19
C LEU A 385 -17.07 -18.72 24.79
N PRO A 386 -18.30 -18.27 24.51
CA PRO A 386 -18.91 -18.46 23.20
C PRO A 386 -18.25 -17.56 22.15
N LEU A 387 -18.12 -18.06 20.93
CA LEU A 387 -17.71 -17.27 19.76
C LEU A 387 -18.96 -16.62 19.13
N TYR A 388 -19.00 -15.29 19.02
CA TYR A 388 -20.09 -14.60 18.33
C TYR A 388 -19.95 -14.62 16.81
N GLY A 389 -18.71 -14.60 16.31
CA GLY A 389 -18.44 -14.63 14.88
C GLY A 389 -17.04 -14.15 14.53
N ILE A 390 -16.86 -13.87 13.25
CA ILE A 390 -15.61 -13.36 12.67
C ILE A 390 -15.87 -12.02 12.01
N THR A 391 -14.91 -11.12 12.08
CA THR A 391 -14.94 -9.84 11.39
C THR A 391 -13.64 -9.62 10.61
N THR A 392 -13.71 -8.82 9.55
CA THR A 392 -12.56 -8.41 8.72
C THR A 392 -12.50 -6.90 8.68
N GLY A 393 -11.31 -6.30 8.66
CA GLY A 393 -11.15 -4.84 8.59
C GLY A 393 -10.27 -4.24 9.69
N PHE A 394 -9.92 -5.04 10.70
CA PHE A 394 -8.94 -4.68 11.74
C PHE A 394 -7.50 -5.14 11.42
N GLY A 395 -7.24 -5.60 10.18
CA GLY A 395 -5.96 -6.14 9.76
C GLY A 395 -6.00 -6.82 8.39
N VAL A 396 -4.93 -7.53 8.06
CA VAL A 396 -4.84 -8.39 6.85
C VAL A 396 -5.55 -9.73 7.08
N LEU A 397 -5.49 -10.25 8.31
CA LEU A 397 -6.14 -11.48 8.74
C LEU A 397 -7.51 -11.22 9.40
N PRO A 398 -8.40 -12.23 9.47
CA PRO A 398 -9.66 -12.12 10.18
C PRO A 398 -9.46 -12.02 11.69
N SER A 399 -10.40 -11.35 12.35
CA SER A 399 -10.45 -11.23 13.81
C SER A 399 -11.64 -12.00 14.36
N PHE A 400 -11.48 -12.58 15.54
CA PHE A 400 -12.58 -13.22 16.26
C PHE A 400 -13.34 -12.21 17.12
N VAL A 401 -14.66 -12.36 17.19
CA VAL A 401 -15.53 -11.53 18.02
C VAL A 401 -16.08 -12.37 19.17
N TYR A 402 -15.74 -11.95 20.39
CA TYR A 402 -16.11 -12.59 21.64
C TYR A 402 -16.94 -11.65 22.52
N PRO A 403 -17.70 -12.19 23.50
CA PRO A 403 -18.24 -11.38 24.59
C PRO A 403 -17.13 -10.61 25.32
N TRP A 404 -17.39 -9.38 25.71
CA TRP A 404 -16.49 -8.65 26.59
C TRP A 404 -16.44 -9.28 27.98
N MET A 405 -15.24 -9.49 28.49
CA MET A 405 -14.99 -10.11 29.79
C MET A 405 -14.43 -9.07 30.76
N ALA A 406 -15.32 -8.37 31.47
CA ALA A 406 -14.96 -7.24 32.33
C ALA A 406 -13.96 -7.59 33.45
N GLY A 407 -13.92 -8.84 33.90
CA GLY A 407 -12.94 -9.31 34.90
C GLY A 407 -11.55 -9.58 34.34
N GLY A 408 -11.36 -9.50 33.02
CA GLY A 408 -10.09 -9.76 32.35
C GLY A 408 -9.69 -11.24 32.37
N SER A 409 -8.44 -11.50 31.98
CA SER A 409 -7.83 -12.82 32.12
C SER A 409 -7.60 -13.15 33.60
N LEU A 410 -7.52 -14.44 33.94
CA LEU A 410 -7.21 -14.90 35.28
C LEU A 410 -5.80 -14.44 35.69
N HIS A 411 -4.86 -14.41 34.74
CA HIS A 411 -3.51 -13.89 34.99
C HIS A 411 -3.53 -12.44 35.47
N ASP A 412 -4.26 -11.57 34.78
CA ASP A 412 -4.36 -10.16 35.15
C ASP A 412 -5.17 -9.95 36.41
N TYR A 413 -6.26 -10.72 36.57
CA TYR A 413 -7.07 -10.71 37.78
C TYR A 413 -6.25 -11.07 39.02
N LEU A 414 -5.42 -12.12 38.93
CA LEU A 414 -4.53 -12.53 40.01
C LEU A 414 -3.47 -11.47 40.32
N LYS A 415 -2.99 -10.71 39.33
CA LYS A 415 -2.03 -9.61 39.58
C LYS A 415 -2.69 -8.42 40.27
N ARG A 416 -3.88 -8.01 39.81
CA ARG A 416 -4.59 -6.82 40.32
C ARG A 416 -5.15 -7.05 41.73
N ASP A 417 -5.71 -8.22 41.99
CA ASP A 417 -6.55 -8.47 43.16
C ASP A 417 -6.02 -9.60 44.09
N ASN A 418 -4.73 -9.94 43.99
CA ASN A 418 -4.14 -11.07 44.74
C ASN A 418 -4.37 -11.00 46.26
N SER A 419 -4.40 -9.79 46.81
CA SER A 419 -4.58 -9.52 48.24
C SER A 419 -6.01 -9.79 48.73
N ASN A 420 -7.02 -9.75 47.85
CA ASN A 420 -8.44 -9.93 48.18
C ASN A 420 -8.96 -11.34 47.90
N LEU A 421 -8.17 -12.19 47.22
CA LEU A 421 -8.55 -13.56 46.89
C LEU A 421 -8.38 -14.51 48.09
N ASN A 422 -9.47 -14.71 48.84
CA ASN A 422 -9.52 -15.72 49.89
C ASN A 422 -9.46 -17.16 49.31
N ALA A 423 -9.11 -18.13 50.16
CA ALA A 423 -8.94 -19.53 49.74
C ALA A 423 -10.22 -20.12 49.11
N ARG A 424 -11.40 -19.71 49.60
CA ARG A 424 -12.69 -20.16 49.06
C ARG A 424 -12.88 -19.73 47.61
N ARG A 425 -12.52 -18.48 47.28
CA ARG A 425 -12.63 -17.96 45.93
C ARG A 425 -11.65 -18.60 44.96
N LYS A 426 -10.41 -18.85 45.41
CA LYS A 426 -9.41 -19.60 44.64
C LYS A 426 -9.91 -21.01 44.32
N LEU A 427 -10.49 -21.69 45.30
CA LEU A 427 -11.06 -23.04 45.12
C LEU A 427 -12.23 -23.03 44.13
N ASP A 428 -13.13 -22.05 44.23
CA ASP A 428 -14.28 -21.90 43.34
C ASP A 428 -13.85 -21.72 41.86
N ILE A 429 -12.86 -20.86 41.60
CA ILE A 429 -12.29 -20.71 40.26
C ILE A 429 -11.72 -22.04 39.76
N LEU A 430 -10.92 -22.74 40.58
CA LEU A 430 -10.34 -24.03 40.21
C LEU A 430 -11.41 -25.09 39.89
N VAL A 431 -12.49 -25.13 40.67
CA VAL A 431 -13.61 -26.05 40.43
C VAL A 431 -14.30 -25.74 39.11
N GLN A 432 -14.56 -24.47 38.79
CA GLN A 432 -15.18 -24.10 37.52
C GLN A 432 -14.27 -24.40 36.32
N VAL A 433 -12.96 -24.16 36.44
CA VAL A 433 -11.98 -24.55 35.41
C VAL A 433 -11.98 -26.06 35.21
N ALA A 434 -11.87 -26.85 36.29
CA ALA A 434 -11.89 -28.30 36.23
C ALA A 434 -13.19 -28.85 35.63
N ASP A 435 -14.32 -28.23 35.97
CA ASP A 435 -15.61 -28.56 35.37
C ASP A 435 -15.60 -28.28 33.86
N GLY A 436 -15.14 -27.10 33.42
CA GLY A 436 -14.96 -26.77 32.01
C GLY A 436 -14.13 -27.82 31.26
N ILE A 437 -12.95 -28.15 31.78
CA ILE A 437 -12.06 -29.18 31.21
C ILE A 437 -12.76 -30.54 31.12
N LYS A 438 -13.46 -30.96 32.19
CA LYS A 438 -14.21 -32.22 32.21
C LYS A 438 -15.24 -32.28 31.07
N TYR A 439 -15.89 -31.16 30.76
CA TYR A 439 -16.81 -31.10 29.62
C TYR A 439 -16.07 -31.17 28.28
N LEU A 440 -14.95 -30.47 28.11
CA LEU A 440 -14.12 -30.58 26.90
C LEU A 440 -13.72 -32.04 26.63
N HIS A 441 -13.23 -32.74 27.64
CA HIS A 441 -12.83 -34.14 27.52
C HIS A 441 -14.02 -35.06 27.22
N LYS A 442 -15.22 -34.77 27.74
CA LYS A 442 -16.45 -35.48 27.36
C LYS A 442 -16.88 -35.25 25.92
N GLN A 443 -16.38 -34.20 25.27
CA GLN A 443 -16.59 -33.92 23.86
C GLN A 443 -15.39 -34.36 23.01
N ASP A 444 -14.51 -35.20 23.56
CA ASP A 444 -13.28 -35.68 22.93
C ASP A 444 -12.36 -34.52 22.46
N ILE A 445 -12.34 -33.43 23.21
CA ILE A 445 -11.51 -32.26 22.92
C ILE A 445 -10.51 -32.04 24.05
N ALA A 446 -9.23 -32.03 23.73
CA ALA A 446 -8.18 -31.52 24.60
C ALA A 446 -7.86 -30.07 24.20
N HIS A 447 -7.83 -29.15 25.17
CA HIS A 447 -7.61 -27.72 24.90
C HIS A 447 -6.21 -27.41 24.31
N GLY A 448 -5.17 -28.12 24.76
CA GLY A 448 -3.81 -28.00 24.22
C GLY A 448 -3.03 -26.73 24.59
N ASN A 449 -3.63 -25.74 25.25
CA ASN A 449 -2.96 -24.49 25.66
C ASN A 449 -3.65 -23.81 26.87
N LEU A 450 -3.91 -24.57 27.93
CA LEU A 450 -4.63 -24.03 29.09
C LEU A 450 -3.68 -23.23 30.01
N THR A 451 -3.71 -21.89 29.90
CA THR A 451 -2.94 -20.94 30.74
C THR A 451 -3.86 -19.98 31.50
N GLY A 452 -3.28 -19.14 32.37
CA GLY A 452 -4.04 -18.07 33.05
C GLY A 452 -4.56 -16.99 32.10
N ASP A 453 -3.95 -16.85 30.91
CA ASP A 453 -4.30 -15.83 29.92
C ASP A 453 -5.54 -16.21 29.10
N VAL A 454 -5.81 -17.51 28.94
CA VAL A 454 -6.97 -18.03 28.17
C VAL A 454 -8.20 -18.31 29.06
N ILE A 455 -8.09 -18.08 30.36
CA ILE A 455 -9.16 -18.24 31.33
C ILE A 455 -9.66 -16.84 31.69
N PHE A 456 -10.90 -16.52 31.37
CA PHE A 456 -11.48 -15.21 31.61
C PHE A 456 -12.52 -15.23 32.74
N LEU A 457 -12.73 -14.06 33.35
CA LEU A 457 -13.71 -13.86 34.40
C LEU A 457 -14.79 -12.87 33.95
N ASP A 458 -16.06 -13.24 34.07
CA ASP A 458 -17.18 -12.32 33.80
C ASP A 458 -17.34 -11.29 34.94
N ALA A 459 -18.28 -10.36 34.82
CA ALA A 459 -18.53 -9.34 35.85
C ALA A 459 -18.99 -9.93 37.20
N SER A 460 -19.54 -11.15 37.22
CA SER A 460 -19.84 -11.92 38.44
C SER A 460 -18.66 -12.80 38.89
N GLY A 461 -17.56 -12.74 38.15
CA GLY A 461 -16.36 -13.54 38.28
C GLY A 461 -16.58 -15.04 38.11
N ARG A 462 -17.52 -15.44 37.23
CA ARG A 462 -17.56 -16.82 36.75
C ARG A 462 -16.51 -17.03 35.68
N VAL A 463 -15.99 -18.24 35.64
CA VAL A 463 -14.93 -18.65 34.72
C VAL A 463 -15.48 -18.91 33.32
N ARG A 464 -14.77 -18.41 32.30
CA ARG A 464 -14.96 -18.70 30.89
C ARG A 464 -13.63 -19.12 30.27
N ILE A 465 -13.52 -20.36 29.81
CA ILE A 465 -12.33 -20.85 29.09
C ILE A 465 -12.47 -20.45 27.62
N ALA A 466 -11.41 -19.88 27.04
CA ALA A 466 -11.36 -19.36 25.68
C ALA A 466 -10.15 -19.91 24.90
N GLU A 467 -9.98 -19.48 23.65
CA GLU A 467 -8.80 -19.74 22.79
C GLU A 467 -8.56 -21.20 22.43
N PHE A 468 -9.41 -21.73 21.56
CA PHE A 468 -9.37 -23.15 21.16
C PHE A 468 -8.54 -23.42 19.91
N SER A 469 -7.78 -22.44 19.41
CA SER A 469 -6.92 -22.55 18.22
C SER A 469 -5.88 -23.67 18.31
N HIS A 470 -5.43 -24.01 19.53
CA HIS A 470 -4.47 -25.08 19.81
C HIS A 470 -5.11 -26.41 20.23
N SER A 471 -6.44 -26.50 20.19
CA SER A 471 -7.14 -27.72 20.62
C SER A 471 -6.78 -28.93 19.75
N VAL A 472 -6.98 -30.11 20.31
CA VAL A 472 -6.83 -31.40 19.63
C VAL A 472 -8.13 -32.18 19.79
N ILE A 473 -8.67 -32.67 18.68
CA ILE A 473 -9.83 -33.55 18.66
C ILE A 473 -9.31 -34.99 18.82
N LEU A 474 -9.55 -35.58 19.98
CA LEU A 474 -8.95 -36.85 20.41
C LEU A 474 -9.44 -38.04 19.57
N ALA A 475 -10.69 -38.01 19.12
CA ALA A 475 -11.25 -39.05 18.24
C ALA A 475 -10.55 -39.12 16.87
N GLU A 476 -10.10 -37.99 16.33
CA GLU A 476 -9.37 -37.89 15.05
C GLU A 476 -7.86 -38.14 15.21
N ALA A 477 -7.30 -37.86 16.39
CA ALA A 477 -5.90 -38.15 16.69
C ALA A 477 -5.64 -39.66 16.75
N ASN A 478 -6.59 -40.43 17.31
CA ASN A 478 -6.48 -41.87 17.40
C ASN A 478 -6.57 -42.56 16.02
N SER A 479 -7.35 -42.05 15.07
CA SER A 479 -7.45 -42.65 13.72
C SER A 479 -6.16 -42.50 12.90
N ARG A 480 -5.40 -41.41 13.09
CA ARG A 480 -4.09 -41.22 12.44
C ARG A 480 -2.99 -42.11 13.02
N ILE A 481 -3.01 -42.36 14.33
CA ILE A 481 -2.07 -43.27 15.00
C ILE A 481 -2.29 -44.72 14.54
N PHE A 482 -3.54 -45.12 14.28
CA PHE A 482 -3.84 -46.45 13.72
C PHE A 482 -3.51 -46.59 12.22
N SER A 483 -3.38 -45.49 11.45
CA SER A 483 -2.98 -45.55 10.03
C SER A 483 -1.46 -45.58 9.78
N GLU A 484 -0.64 -45.26 10.79
CA GLU A 484 0.84 -45.32 10.69
C GLU A 484 1.42 -46.63 11.25
N GLN A 485 0.59 -47.56 11.74
CA GLN A 485 1.00 -48.87 12.27
C GLN A 485 0.39 -50.09 11.54
N LEU A 486 -0.13 -49.91 10.31
CA LEU A 486 -0.62 -51.01 9.46
C LEU A 486 0.07 -51.04 8.11
#